data_AF-W5QSN5-F1
#
_entry.id   AF-W5QSN5-F1
#
_cell.length_a   1.000
_cell.length_b   1.000
_cell.length_c   1.000
_cell.angle_alpha   90.00
_cell.angle_beta   90.00
_cell.angle_gamma   90.00
#
_symmetry.space_group_name_H-M   'P 1'
#
loop_
_entity.id
_entity.type
_entity.pdbx_description
1 polymer ?
#
loop_
_entity_poly.entity_id
_entity_poly.type
_entity_poly.pdbx_seq_one_letter_code
_entity_poly.pdbx_strand_id
1 'polypeptide(L)'
;MFAAVRWFHVCPGAKENKSYYHPDRKIITLLYAVPVILFPYMFNPASHGSWLLVKGYYPLTHLFYCAVLLFNYFGKVKQWERWHLSGIISSVLVFASVILLFAVALWPGLQISTAMEELLTIIIFSVGLLMTAYCGFAMWQVWQWIHEYSTDNFSNTEDFPLTYARSVLIIPVIHALLVWPMVLLDSPTWLAAMQIMLSVFNAIFLISILPSKRKGNPLEQMIEDNREADIEEALEQKLPTEEENKNCPPNRATRPPKSSLTLRRKRLISKSLQRQSASLKRFPNRLAKRSPTV
;
A
#
# COMPACT_ATOMS: atom_id res chain seq x y z
N MET A 1 9.79 9.67 -4.99
CA MET A 1 8.68 10.22 -4.17
C MET A 1 8.09 9.18 -3.21
N PHE A 2 7.58 8.04 -3.69
CA PHE A 2 6.96 7.01 -2.83
C PHE A 2 7.88 6.47 -1.72
N ALA A 3 9.16 6.24 -2.01
CA ALA A 3 10.14 5.85 -1.00
C ALA A 3 10.25 6.88 0.15
N ALA A 4 10.34 8.17 -0.18
CA ALA A 4 10.40 9.23 0.83
C ALA A 4 9.10 9.28 1.66
N VAL A 5 7.93 9.19 1.03
CA VAL A 5 6.64 9.14 1.74
C VAL A 5 6.62 7.96 2.71
N ARG A 6 7.00 6.75 2.28
CA ARG A 6 7.05 5.57 3.16
C ARG A 6 8.11 5.68 4.26
N TRP A 7 9.22 6.35 3.97
CA TRP A 7 10.32 6.55 4.91
C TRP A 7 10.02 7.60 5.97
N PHE A 8 9.30 8.67 5.67
CA PHE A 8 9.02 9.72 6.64
C PHE A 8 7.64 9.58 7.30
N HIS A 9 6.69 8.89 6.67
CA HIS A 9 5.37 8.67 7.24
C HIS A 9 5.36 7.52 8.25
N VAL A 10 4.95 7.83 9.49
CA VAL A 10 4.65 6.86 10.54
C VAL A 10 3.40 7.34 11.25
N CYS A 11 2.41 6.47 11.42
CA CYS A 11 1.19 6.82 12.14
C CYS A 11 1.54 7.26 13.58
N PRO A 12 0.91 8.32 14.12
CA PRO A 12 1.34 8.95 15.38
C PRO A 12 1.51 7.97 16.55
N GLY A 13 0.61 7.01 16.74
CA GLY A 13 0.72 6.03 17.83
C GLY A 13 1.62 4.82 17.53
N ALA A 14 2.06 4.61 16.29
CA ALA A 14 3.01 3.55 15.94
C ALA A 14 4.49 4.02 15.97
N LYS A 15 4.75 5.24 16.48
CA LYS A 15 6.06 5.88 16.43
C LYS A 15 7.08 5.26 17.38
N GLU A 16 6.63 4.74 18.52
CA GLU A 16 7.50 4.09 19.51
C GLU A 16 7.90 2.67 19.08
N ASN A 17 6.97 1.86 18.57
CA ASN A 17 7.21 0.47 18.16
C ASN A 17 7.12 0.26 16.63
N LYS A 18 7.91 1.03 15.86
CA LYS A 18 7.89 1.03 14.38
C LYS A 18 8.12 -0.35 13.75
N SER A 19 9.06 -1.14 14.27
CA SER A 19 9.40 -2.47 13.75
C SER A 19 8.30 -3.50 13.98
N TYR A 20 7.51 -3.33 15.04
CA TYR A 20 6.39 -4.20 15.37
C TYR A 20 5.16 -3.93 14.48
N TYR A 21 4.77 -2.66 14.34
CA TYR A 21 3.59 -2.28 13.56
C TYR A 21 3.83 -2.24 12.04
N HIS A 22 5.07 -2.03 11.61
CA HIS A 22 5.46 -1.92 10.20
C HIS A 22 6.79 -2.66 9.91
N PRO A 23 6.82 -4.01 10.03
CA PRO A 23 8.05 -4.81 9.88
C PRO A 23 8.64 -4.76 8.46
N ASP A 24 7.81 -4.46 7.46
CA ASP A 24 8.12 -4.43 6.03
C ASP A 24 8.58 -3.05 5.52
N ARG A 25 8.50 -2.01 6.35
CA ARG A 25 8.73 -0.60 5.95
C ARG A 25 10.04 -0.37 5.24
N LYS A 26 11.14 -0.92 5.77
CA LYS A 26 12.49 -0.73 5.20
C LYS A 26 12.57 -1.37 3.81
N ILE A 27 12.03 -2.57 3.67
CA ILE A 27 11.99 -3.30 2.40
C ILE A 27 11.16 -2.53 1.40
N ILE A 28 9.91 -2.16 1.72
CA ILE A 28 9.04 -1.40 0.82
C ILE A 28 9.66 -0.06 0.41
N THR A 29 10.35 0.63 1.34
CA THR A 29 11.06 1.87 1.00
C THR A 29 12.16 1.62 -0.03
N LEU A 30 12.97 0.58 0.17
CA LEU A 30 14.01 0.19 -0.77
C LEU A 30 13.40 -0.14 -2.13
N LEU A 31 12.33 -0.94 -2.16
CA LEU A 31 11.63 -1.31 -3.40
C LEU A 31 11.12 -0.10 -4.18
N TYR A 32 10.63 0.94 -3.50
CA TYR A 32 10.23 2.20 -4.14
C TYR A 32 11.41 3.11 -4.54
N ALA A 33 12.62 2.85 -4.06
CA ALA A 33 13.81 3.61 -4.41
C ALA A 33 14.54 3.02 -5.64
N VAL A 34 14.51 1.70 -5.81
CA VAL A 34 15.18 0.99 -6.92
C VAL A 34 14.79 1.49 -8.32
N PRO A 35 13.57 1.97 -8.62
CA PRO A 35 13.23 2.52 -9.93
C PRO A 35 14.12 3.69 -10.39
N VAL A 36 14.91 4.32 -9.50
CA VAL A 36 15.94 5.30 -9.89
C VAL A 36 16.93 4.71 -10.89
N ILE A 37 17.13 3.39 -10.92
CA ILE A 37 18.01 2.74 -11.89
C ILE A 37 17.53 2.89 -13.35
N LEU A 38 16.25 3.21 -13.57
CA LEU A 38 15.71 3.49 -14.90
C LEU A 38 16.11 4.87 -15.45
N PHE A 39 16.88 5.66 -14.70
CA PHE A 39 17.32 6.99 -15.12
C PHE A 39 17.93 7.05 -16.52
N PRO A 40 18.80 6.12 -16.98
CA PRO A 40 19.39 6.17 -18.32
C PRO A 40 18.34 6.21 -19.44
N TYR A 41 17.22 5.50 -19.26
CA TYR A 41 16.11 5.51 -20.22
C TYR A 41 15.42 6.87 -20.35
N MET A 42 15.41 7.68 -19.28
CA MET A 42 14.82 9.03 -19.34
C MET A 42 15.65 9.99 -20.18
N PHE A 43 16.97 9.83 -20.22
CA PHE A 43 17.87 10.72 -20.97
C PHE A 43 18.09 10.24 -22.40
N ASN A 44 18.09 8.93 -22.63
CA ASN A 44 18.32 8.35 -23.94
C ASN A 44 17.34 7.21 -24.26
N PRO A 45 16.04 7.52 -24.44
CA PRO A 45 15.01 6.51 -24.67
C PRO A 45 15.16 5.79 -26.02
N ALA A 46 15.87 6.40 -26.97
CA ALA A 46 16.14 5.82 -28.30
C ALA A 46 17.29 4.80 -28.30
N SER A 47 18.11 4.76 -27.24
CA SER A 47 19.21 3.79 -27.17
C SER A 47 18.71 2.38 -26.89
N HIS A 48 19.28 1.41 -27.60
CA HIS A 48 18.89 0.01 -27.50
C HIS A 48 19.14 -0.55 -26.09
N GLY A 49 20.28 -0.22 -25.47
CA GLY A 49 20.59 -0.60 -24.09
C GLY A 49 19.61 -0.04 -23.06
N SER A 50 19.15 1.20 -23.22
CA SER A 50 18.13 1.77 -22.32
C SER A 50 16.76 1.15 -22.53
N TRP A 51 16.42 0.81 -23.78
CA TRP A 51 15.20 0.08 -24.12
C TRP A 51 15.20 -1.33 -23.51
N LEU A 52 16.34 -2.03 -23.59
CA LEU A 52 16.52 -3.35 -22.97
C LEU A 52 16.44 -3.26 -21.44
N LEU A 53 17.04 -2.23 -20.83
CA LEU A 53 16.94 -1.98 -19.39
C LEU A 53 15.48 -1.83 -18.95
N VAL A 54 14.70 -0.96 -19.59
CA VAL A 54 13.31 -0.71 -19.17
C VAL A 54 12.44 -1.96 -19.37
N LYS A 55 12.61 -2.69 -20.48
CA LYS A 55 11.90 -3.94 -20.76
C LYS A 55 12.23 -5.05 -19.76
N GLY A 56 13.50 -5.22 -19.42
CA GLY A 56 13.96 -6.25 -18.50
C GLY A 56 13.62 -5.93 -17.05
N TYR A 57 13.65 -4.65 -16.66
CA TYR A 57 13.46 -4.22 -15.28
C TYR A 57 12.11 -4.65 -14.70
N TYR A 58 11.00 -4.42 -15.39
CA TYR A 58 9.65 -4.70 -14.88
C TYR A 58 9.41 -6.18 -14.54
N PRO A 59 9.62 -7.16 -15.45
CA PRO A 59 9.43 -8.58 -15.15
C PRO A 59 10.40 -9.11 -14.09
N LEU A 60 11.64 -8.62 -14.05
CA LEU A 60 12.61 -9.01 -13.02
C LEU A 60 12.19 -8.55 -11.63
N THR A 61 11.72 -7.32 -11.51
CA THR A 61 11.56 -6.67 -10.20
C THR A 61 10.16 -6.83 -9.61
N HIS A 62 9.10 -6.60 -10.39
CA HIS A 62 7.78 -6.41 -9.81
C HIS A 62 7.18 -7.68 -9.20
N LEU A 63 7.40 -8.84 -9.83
CA LEU A 63 6.93 -10.12 -9.32
C LEU A 63 7.84 -10.67 -8.23
N PHE A 64 9.15 -10.42 -8.32
CA PHE A 64 10.09 -10.67 -7.23
C PHE A 64 9.71 -9.88 -5.97
N TYR A 65 9.40 -8.58 -6.10
CA TYR A 65 8.97 -7.72 -5.00
C TYR A 65 7.71 -8.25 -4.33
N CYS A 66 6.71 -8.64 -5.12
CA CYS A 66 5.50 -9.27 -4.62
C CYS A 66 5.82 -10.53 -3.79
N ALA A 67 6.68 -11.42 -4.30
CA ALA A 67 7.09 -12.64 -3.60
C ALA A 67 7.81 -12.33 -2.27
N VAL A 68 8.76 -11.40 -2.30
CA VAL A 68 9.52 -10.95 -1.13
C VAL A 68 8.61 -10.35 -0.07
N LEU A 69 7.61 -9.55 -0.46
CA LEU A 69 6.65 -8.96 0.48
C LEU A 69 5.75 -10.03 1.10
N LEU A 70 5.27 -10.99 0.32
CA LEU A 70 4.47 -12.12 0.84
C LEU A 70 5.25 -12.94 1.86
N PHE A 71 6.50 -13.33 1.55
CA PHE A 71 7.33 -14.09 2.47
C PHE A 71 7.83 -13.28 3.66
N ASN A 72 8.14 -11.98 3.51
CA ASN A 72 8.54 -11.16 4.65
C ASN A 72 7.38 -10.88 5.61
N TYR A 73 6.18 -10.68 5.07
CA TYR A 73 5.02 -10.34 5.89
C TYR A 73 4.43 -11.59 6.57
N PHE A 74 4.21 -12.67 5.82
CA PHE A 74 3.57 -13.89 6.34
C PHE A 74 4.58 -14.99 6.71
N GLY A 75 5.69 -15.11 5.99
CA GLY A 75 6.71 -16.12 6.26
C GLY A 75 7.44 -15.90 7.58
N LYS A 76 7.59 -14.65 8.04
CA LYS A 76 8.11 -14.34 9.38
C LYS A 76 7.24 -14.87 10.52
N VAL A 77 5.94 -15.02 10.29
CA VAL A 77 5.00 -15.52 11.30
C VAL A 77 5.12 -17.04 11.45
N LYS A 78 5.50 -17.76 10.38
CA LYS A 78 5.42 -19.23 10.36
C LYS A 78 6.75 -19.97 10.19
N GLN A 79 7.58 -19.62 9.20
CA GLN A 79 8.74 -20.43 8.78
C GLN A 79 9.89 -19.60 8.18
N TRP A 80 10.35 -18.57 8.90
CA TRP A 80 11.36 -17.63 8.39
C TRP A 80 12.65 -18.30 7.89
N GLU A 81 13.23 -19.23 8.65
CA GLU A 81 14.52 -19.84 8.30
C GLU A 81 14.50 -20.60 6.97
N ARG A 82 13.38 -21.27 6.66
CA ARG A 82 13.23 -22.04 5.43
C ARG A 82 13.20 -21.15 4.18
N TRP A 83 12.58 -19.98 4.28
CA TRP A 83 12.37 -19.10 3.13
C TRP A 83 13.47 -18.05 2.96
N HIS A 84 14.20 -17.73 4.02
CA HIS A 84 15.25 -16.72 4.00
C HIS A 84 16.33 -17.00 2.95
N LEU A 85 16.82 -18.24 2.84
CA LEU A 85 17.82 -18.61 1.85
C LEU A 85 17.31 -18.42 0.41
N SER A 86 16.09 -18.88 0.12
CA SER A 86 15.46 -18.68 -1.19
C SER A 86 15.28 -17.20 -1.55
N GLY A 87 14.98 -16.37 -0.54
CA GLY A 87 14.88 -14.92 -0.66
C GLY A 87 16.22 -14.27 -0.98
N ILE A 88 17.32 -14.72 -0.36
CA ILE A 88 18.67 -14.23 -0.66
C ILE A 88 19.06 -14.59 -2.09
N ILE A 89 18.90 -15.86 -2.49
CA ILE A 89 19.28 -16.32 -3.83
C ILE A 89 18.51 -15.56 -4.91
N SER A 90 17.19 -15.44 -4.76
CA SER A 90 16.36 -14.67 -5.70
C SER A 90 16.73 -13.18 -5.71
N SER A 91 17.05 -12.59 -4.56
CA SER A 91 17.53 -11.20 -4.48
C SER A 91 18.82 -11.00 -5.26
N VAL A 92 19.83 -11.85 -5.02
CA VAL A 92 21.13 -11.77 -5.70
C VAL A 92 20.93 -11.90 -7.20
N LEU A 93 20.12 -12.86 -7.66
CA LEU A 93 19.83 -13.07 -9.07
C LEU A 93 19.18 -11.82 -9.70
N VAL A 94 18.14 -11.28 -9.10
CA VAL A 94 17.42 -10.10 -9.62
C VAL A 94 18.31 -8.85 -9.63
N PHE A 95 18.98 -8.54 -8.51
CA PHE A 95 19.81 -7.35 -8.43
C PHE A 95 21.04 -7.46 -9.34
N ALA A 96 21.66 -8.63 -9.48
CA ALA A 96 22.75 -8.83 -10.44
C ALA A 96 22.28 -8.59 -11.88
N SER A 97 21.12 -9.13 -12.28
CA SER A 97 20.53 -8.90 -13.60
C SER A 97 20.20 -7.43 -13.85
N VAL A 98 19.62 -6.74 -12.86
CA VAL A 98 19.26 -5.32 -12.96
C VAL A 98 20.51 -4.43 -13.02
N ILE A 99 21.54 -4.72 -12.24
CA ILE A 99 22.83 -4.01 -12.28
C ILE A 99 23.52 -4.22 -13.62
N LEU A 100 23.50 -5.44 -14.15
CA LEU A 100 24.04 -5.75 -15.49
C LEU A 100 23.35 -4.92 -16.57
N LEU A 101 22.02 -4.89 -16.59
CA LEU A 101 21.24 -4.09 -17.54
C LEU A 101 21.55 -2.59 -17.41
N PHE A 102 21.69 -2.10 -16.17
CA PHE A 102 22.03 -0.71 -15.91
C PHE A 102 23.43 -0.35 -16.43
N ALA A 103 24.42 -1.20 -16.20
CA ALA A 103 25.77 -1.01 -16.70
C ALA A 103 25.80 -0.97 -18.23
N VAL A 104 25.04 -1.84 -18.89
CA VAL A 104 24.86 -1.84 -20.36
C VAL A 104 24.23 -0.53 -20.83
N ALA A 105 23.17 -0.06 -20.15
CA ALA A 105 22.49 1.19 -20.52
C ALA A 105 23.35 2.44 -20.32
N LEU A 106 24.29 2.43 -19.37
CA LEU A 106 25.21 3.55 -19.12
C LEU A 106 26.36 3.64 -20.12
N TRP A 107 26.62 2.60 -20.91
CA TRP A 107 27.78 2.54 -21.81
C TRP A 107 27.35 2.57 -23.29
N PRO A 108 26.94 3.73 -23.83
CA PRO A 108 26.44 3.83 -25.20
C PRO A 108 27.48 3.51 -26.29
N GLY A 109 28.78 3.57 -25.95
CA GLY A 109 29.87 3.19 -26.86
C GLY A 109 30.19 1.69 -26.89
N LEU A 110 29.48 0.86 -26.11
CA LEU A 110 29.66 -0.58 -26.11
C LEU A 110 28.98 -1.15 -27.36
N GLN A 111 29.77 -1.51 -28.37
CA GLN A 111 29.25 -2.20 -29.57
C GLN A 111 28.91 -3.63 -29.21
N ILE A 112 27.73 -3.82 -28.62
CA ILE A 112 27.18 -5.14 -28.35
C ILE A 112 26.79 -5.75 -29.71
N SER A 113 27.35 -6.91 -30.02
CA SER A 113 26.91 -7.70 -31.18
C SER A 113 25.44 -8.08 -31.01
N THR A 114 24.68 -8.10 -32.10
CA THR A 114 23.25 -8.48 -32.10
C THR A 114 23.01 -9.83 -31.41
N ALA A 115 23.91 -10.79 -31.60
CA ALA A 115 23.83 -12.10 -30.96
C ALA A 115 23.94 -12.04 -29.42
N MET A 116 24.77 -11.14 -28.89
CA MET A 116 24.92 -10.96 -27.43
C MET A 116 23.71 -10.28 -26.82
N GLU A 117 23.07 -9.37 -27.57
CA GLU A 117 21.85 -8.72 -27.15
C GLU A 117 20.65 -9.68 -27.13
N GLU A 118 20.49 -10.52 -28.16
CA GLU A 118 19.48 -11.57 -28.16
C GLU A 118 19.68 -12.55 -27.00
N LEU A 119 20.92 -12.98 -26.76
CA LEU A 119 21.27 -13.84 -25.64
C LEU A 119 20.92 -13.19 -24.29
N LEU A 120 21.29 -11.92 -24.10
CA LEU A 120 20.99 -11.17 -22.88
C LEU A 120 19.47 -11.05 -22.68
N THR A 121 18.73 -10.77 -23.75
CA THR A 121 17.27 -10.69 -23.74
C THR A 121 16.64 -12.02 -23.31
N ILE A 122 17.10 -13.15 -23.87
CA ILE A 122 16.64 -14.50 -23.49
C ILE A 122 16.93 -14.77 -22.01
N ILE A 123 18.14 -14.48 -21.53
CA ILE A 123 18.51 -14.69 -20.13
C ILE A 123 17.60 -13.87 -19.20
N ILE A 124 17.42 -12.59 -19.49
CA ILE A 124 16.65 -11.67 -18.65
C ILE A 124 15.18 -12.07 -18.60
N PHE A 125 14.57 -12.45 -19.72
CA PHE A 125 13.19 -12.94 -19.72
C PHE A 125 13.05 -14.31 -19.05
N SER A 126 14.05 -15.18 -19.18
CA SER A 126 14.06 -16.46 -18.46
C SER A 126 14.10 -16.24 -16.94
N VAL A 127 14.91 -15.29 -16.47
CA VAL A 127 14.94 -14.90 -15.06
C VAL A 127 13.62 -14.23 -14.63
N GLY A 128 13.03 -13.38 -15.46
CA GLY A 128 11.71 -12.78 -15.19
C GLY A 128 10.58 -13.83 -15.08
N LEU A 129 10.60 -14.84 -15.95
CA LEU A 129 9.70 -15.99 -15.87
C LEU A 129 9.92 -16.79 -14.59
N LEU A 130 11.19 -17.03 -14.22
CA LEU A 130 11.53 -17.69 -12.95
C LEU A 130 11.01 -16.89 -11.74
N MET A 131 11.12 -15.55 -11.75
CA MET A 131 10.56 -14.71 -10.69
C MET A 131 9.02 -14.73 -10.66
N THR A 132 8.38 -14.88 -11.83
CA THR A 132 6.93 -15.09 -11.92
C THR A 132 6.53 -16.41 -11.25
N ALA A 133 7.24 -17.49 -11.55
CA ALA A 133 7.01 -18.79 -10.92
C ALA A 133 7.29 -18.75 -9.41
N TYR A 134 8.36 -18.08 -8.98
CA TYR A 134 8.68 -17.87 -7.57
C TYR A 134 7.57 -17.09 -6.84
N CYS A 135 7.00 -16.07 -7.48
CA CYS A 135 5.86 -15.33 -6.94
C CYS A 135 4.60 -16.20 -6.85
N GLY A 136 4.29 -16.98 -7.89
CA GLY A 136 3.19 -17.95 -7.87
C GLY A 136 3.34 -18.99 -6.75
N PHE A 137 4.57 -19.47 -6.53
CA PHE A 137 4.89 -20.34 -5.41
C PHE A 137 4.67 -19.65 -4.05
N ALA A 138 5.10 -18.40 -3.89
CA ALA A 138 4.86 -17.61 -2.69
C ALA A 138 3.37 -17.41 -2.41
N MET A 139 2.59 -17.12 -3.45
CA MET A 139 1.13 -17.01 -3.37
C MET A 139 0.49 -18.32 -2.93
N TRP A 140 0.89 -19.44 -3.54
CA TRP A 140 0.40 -20.76 -3.18
C TRP A 140 0.72 -21.10 -1.72
N GLN A 141 1.93 -20.79 -1.27
CA GLN A 141 2.33 -21.04 0.12
C GLN A 141 1.52 -20.19 1.11
N VAL A 142 1.28 -18.92 0.82
CA VAL A 142 0.41 -18.06 1.64
C VAL A 142 -1.04 -18.54 1.62
N TRP A 143 -1.53 -19.04 0.49
CA TRP A 143 -2.84 -19.66 0.39
C TRP A 143 -2.98 -20.88 1.30
N GLN A 144 -1.97 -21.77 1.33
CA GLN A 144 -1.95 -22.90 2.26
C GLN A 144 -2.00 -22.43 3.72
N TRP A 145 -1.25 -21.37 4.07
CA TRP A 145 -1.31 -20.79 5.41
C TRP A 145 -2.69 -20.22 5.74
N ILE A 146 -3.34 -19.51 4.82
CA ILE A 146 -4.72 -19.02 5.01
C ILE A 146 -5.69 -20.17 5.26
N HIS A 147 -5.54 -21.29 4.55
CA HIS A 147 -6.40 -22.45 4.72
C HIS A 147 -6.23 -23.07 6.12
N GLU A 148 -4.99 -23.33 6.52
CA GLU A 148 -4.65 -23.89 7.83
C GLU A 148 -5.11 -22.99 8.99
N TYR A 149 -4.89 -21.66 8.87
CA TYR A 149 -5.40 -20.68 9.83
C TYR A 149 -6.93 -20.58 9.90
N SER A 150 -7.64 -21.00 8.86
CA SER A 150 -9.09 -20.98 8.83
C SER A 150 -9.71 -22.25 9.43
N THR A 151 -8.95 -23.35 9.53
CA THR A 151 -9.44 -24.66 9.98
C THR A 151 -9.03 -24.98 11.42
N ASP A 152 -7.84 -24.55 11.85
CA ASP A 152 -7.39 -24.77 13.22
C ASP A 152 -7.91 -23.64 14.13
N ASN A 153 -8.58 -24.01 15.23
CA ASN A 153 -9.06 -23.07 16.25
C ASN A 153 -7.86 -22.46 16.99
N PHE A 154 -7.19 -21.49 16.37
CA PHE A 154 -6.13 -20.72 17.02
C PHE A 154 -6.74 -19.93 18.18
N SER A 155 -6.15 -20.08 19.36
CA SER A 155 -6.59 -19.40 20.60
C SER A 155 -6.43 -17.88 20.52
N ASN A 156 -5.63 -17.37 19.57
CA ASN A 156 -5.43 -15.96 19.33
C ASN A 156 -5.72 -15.58 17.87
N THR A 157 -6.84 -14.89 17.65
CA THR A 157 -7.25 -14.40 16.32
C THR A 157 -6.46 -13.16 15.86
N GLU A 158 -5.51 -12.69 16.66
CA GLU A 158 -4.78 -11.44 16.40
C GLU A 158 -3.45 -11.62 15.68
N ASP A 159 -2.89 -12.83 15.63
CA ASP A 159 -1.52 -13.06 15.12
C ASP A 159 -1.44 -13.14 13.58
N PHE A 160 -2.52 -13.53 12.90
CA PHE A 160 -2.56 -13.62 11.43
C PHE A 160 -3.74 -12.84 10.83
N PRO A 161 -3.50 -11.77 10.05
CA PRO A 161 -4.58 -10.94 9.51
C PRO A 161 -5.22 -11.59 8.27
N LEU A 162 -6.14 -12.54 8.48
CA LEU A 162 -6.79 -13.35 7.43
C LEU A 162 -7.42 -12.52 6.29
N THR A 163 -8.18 -11.47 6.63
CA THR A 163 -8.86 -10.62 5.63
C THR A 163 -7.86 -9.90 4.73
N TYR A 164 -6.75 -9.43 5.32
CA TYR A 164 -5.68 -8.78 4.58
C TYR A 164 -4.91 -9.80 3.72
N ALA A 165 -4.62 -11.00 4.25
CA ALA A 165 -3.94 -12.06 3.53
C ALA A 165 -4.69 -12.52 2.27
N ARG A 166 -6.02 -12.60 2.32
CA ARG A 166 -6.82 -12.91 1.10
C ARG A 166 -6.77 -11.77 0.09
N SER A 167 -6.85 -10.53 0.57
CA SER A 167 -6.85 -9.35 -0.31
C SER A 167 -5.50 -9.12 -0.99
N VAL A 168 -4.38 -9.34 -0.29
CA VAL A 168 -3.04 -9.08 -0.82
C VAL A 168 -2.63 -10.07 -1.93
N LEU A 169 -3.25 -11.26 -2.01
CA LEU A 169 -3.00 -12.22 -3.08
C LEU A 169 -3.48 -11.76 -4.46
N ILE A 170 -4.34 -10.74 -4.55
CA ILE A 170 -4.74 -10.16 -5.84
C ILE A 170 -3.63 -9.28 -6.44
N ILE A 171 -2.74 -8.75 -5.59
CA ILE A 171 -1.73 -7.77 -6.00
C ILE A 171 -0.75 -8.36 -7.01
N PRO A 172 -0.13 -9.54 -6.78
CA PRO A 172 0.77 -10.12 -7.76
C PRO A 172 0.08 -10.45 -9.09
N VAL A 173 -1.22 -10.79 -9.07
CA VAL A 173 -2.00 -11.06 -10.28
C VAL A 173 -2.14 -9.80 -11.13
N ILE A 174 -2.51 -8.68 -10.49
CA ILE A 174 -2.61 -7.38 -11.18
C ILE A 174 -1.23 -6.97 -11.74
N HIS A 175 -0.17 -7.15 -10.96
CA HIS A 175 1.19 -6.88 -11.43
C HIS A 175 1.59 -7.75 -12.62
N ALA A 176 1.28 -9.05 -12.62
CA ALA A 176 1.55 -9.94 -13.74
C ALA A 176 0.80 -9.49 -15.01
N LEU A 177 -0.48 -9.12 -14.86
CA LEU A 177 -1.31 -8.61 -15.96
C LEU A 177 -0.85 -7.26 -16.50
N LEU A 178 -0.19 -6.42 -15.69
CA LEU A 178 0.38 -5.15 -16.16
C LEU A 178 1.75 -5.35 -16.81
N VAL A 179 2.61 -6.20 -16.23
CA VAL A 179 4.02 -6.33 -16.62
C VAL A 179 4.21 -7.18 -17.88
N TRP A 180 3.54 -8.32 -17.99
CA TRP A 180 3.76 -9.22 -19.14
C TRP A 180 3.33 -8.61 -20.48
N PRO A 181 2.17 -7.92 -20.58
CA PRO A 181 1.82 -7.25 -21.82
C PRO A 181 2.80 -6.14 -22.24
N MET A 182 3.42 -5.42 -21.28
CA MET A 182 4.46 -4.43 -21.62
C MET A 182 5.62 -5.07 -22.40
N VAL A 183 5.98 -6.29 -22.02
CA VAL A 183 7.09 -7.04 -22.63
C VAL A 183 6.67 -7.61 -23.99
N LEU A 184 5.48 -8.20 -24.06
CA LEU A 184 5.02 -8.92 -25.26
C LEU A 184 4.68 -7.99 -26.43
N LEU A 185 4.22 -6.77 -26.15
CA LEU A 185 3.71 -5.85 -27.17
C LEU A 185 4.79 -4.97 -27.80
N ASP A 186 6.00 -5.00 -27.25
CA ASP A 186 7.20 -4.30 -27.72
C ASP A 186 6.94 -2.91 -28.33
N SER A 187 6.13 -2.11 -27.64
CA SER A 187 5.68 -0.81 -28.14
C SER A 187 5.88 0.26 -27.07
N PRO A 188 6.55 1.39 -27.40
CA PRO A 188 6.73 2.51 -26.47
C PRO A 188 5.42 3.09 -25.96
N THR A 189 4.36 3.12 -26.78
CA THR A 189 3.06 3.66 -26.39
C THR A 189 2.37 2.78 -25.35
N TRP A 190 2.43 1.46 -25.55
CA TRP A 190 1.90 0.51 -24.58
C TRP A 190 2.71 0.50 -23.29
N LEU A 191 4.04 0.59 -23.39
CA LEU A 191 4.89 0.73 -22.21
C LEU A 191 4.48 1.96 -21.38
N ALA A 192 4.30 3.11 -22.02
CA ALA A 192 3.87 4.34 -21.33
C ALA A 192 2.49 4.18 -20.67
N ALA A 193 1.50 3.62 -21.38
CA ALA A 193 0.16 3.41 -20.85
C ALA A 193 0.16 2.46 -19.64
N MET A 194 0.88 1.33 -19.71
CA MET A 194 0.97 0.41 -18.58
C MET A 194 1.77 1.01 -17.41
N GLN A 195 2.78 1.85 -17.66
CA GLN A 195 3.50 2.56 -16.59
C GLN A 195 2.60 3.54 -15.83
N ILE A 196 1.70 4.24 -16.52
CA ILE A 196 0.70 5.10 -15.87
C ILE A 196 -0.21 4.25 -14.98
N MET A 197 -0.74 3.15 -15.50
CA MET A 197 -1.58 2.23 -14.74
C MET A 197 -0.86 1.67 -13.50
N LEU A 198 0.41 1.28 -13.67
CA LEU A 198 1.26 0.78 -12.60
C LEU A 198 1.58 1.85 -11.56
N SER A 199 1.75 3.10 -11.97
CA SER A 199 1.96 4.24 -11.07
C SER A 199 0.72 4.51 -10.21
N VAL A 200 -0.47 4.52 -10.83
CA VAL A 200 -1.76 4.64 -10.11
C VAL A 200 -1.93 3.50 -9.12
N PHE A 201 -1.68 2.26 -9.55
CA PHE A 201 -1.76 1.10 -8.69
C PHE A 201 -0.78 1.19 -7.51
N ASN A 202 0.47 1.57 -7.75
CA ASN A 202 1.47 1.76 -6.70
C ASN A 202 1.08 2.85 -5.70
N ALA A 203 0.43 3.92 -6.15
CA ALA A 203 -0.09 4.96 -5.26
C ALA A 203 -1.21 4.44 -4.36
N ILE A 204 -2.18 3.70 -4.93
CA ILE A 204 -3.26 3.05 -4.17
C ILE A 204 -2.69 2.04 -3.17
N PHE A 205 -1.73 1.22 -3.61
CA PHE A 205 -1.06 0.24 -2.76
C PHE A 205 -0.33 0.93 -1.61
N LEU A 206 0.47 1.97 -1.89
CA LEU A 206 1.17 2.76 -0.88
C LEU A 206 0.20 3.29 0.18
N ILE A 207 -0.91 3.92 -0.23
CA ILE A 207 -1.92 4.45 0.70
C ILE A 207 -2.51 3.32 1.56
N SER A 208 -2.76 2.16 0.95
CA SER A 208 -3.37 1.01 1.62
C SER A 208 -2.49 0.39 2.71
N ILE A 209 -1.16 0.45 2.56
CA ILE A 209 -0.17 -0.10 3.51
C ILE A 209 0.36 0.91 4.54
N LEU A 210 0.02 2.20 4.41
CA LEU A 210 0.36 3.22 5.40
C LEU A 210 -0.21 2.93 6.79
N PRO A 211 -1.51 2.57 6.95
CA PRO A 211 -2.03 2.15 8.24
C PRO A 211 -1.54 0.74 8.59
N SER A 212 -1.21 0.50 9.86
CA SER A 212 -0.84 -0.84 10.33
C SER A 212 -2.06 -1.76 10.26
N LYS A 213 -1.87 -2.98 9.75
CA LYS A 213 -2.94 -3.98 9.58
C LYS A 213 -3.03 -4.98 10.74
N ARG A 214 -2.27 -4.77 11.81
CA ARG A 214 -2.41 -5.55 13.06
C ARG A 214 -3.56 -5.00 13.90
N LYS A 215 -4.25 -5.87 14.65
CA LYS A 215 -5.26 -5.47 15.64
C LYS A 215 -4.59 -4.68 16.78
N GLY A 216 -5.34 -3.76 17.40
CA GLY A 216 -4.79 -2.79 18.36
C GLY A 216 -3.87 -1.75 17.71
N ASN A 217 -4.07 -1.46 16.42
CA ASN A 217 -3.29 -0.41 15.79
C ASN A 217 -3.68 0.94 16.45
N PRO A 218 -2.69 1.77 16.83
CA PRO A 218 -2.98 3.02 17.55
C PRO A 218 -3.79 4.03 16.73
N LEU A 219 -3.87 3.88 15.41
CA LEU A 219 -4.69 4.73 14.55
C LEU A 219 -6.18 4.37 14.65
N GLU A 220 -6.51 3.08 14.70
CA GLU A 220 -7.85 2.56 14.96
C GLU A 220 -8.31 2.99 16.33
N GLN A 221 -7.45 2.81 17.35
CA GLN A 221 -7.72 3.28 18.72
C GLN A 221 -7.95 4.79 18.74
N MET A 222 -7.08 5.60 18.14
CA MET A 222 -7.32 7.05 18.05
C MET A 222 -8.61 7.41 17.29
N ILE A 223 -9.00 6.64 16.26
CA ILE A 223 -10.26 6.89 15.52
C ILE A 223 -11.47 6.49 16.36
N GLU A 224 -11.39 5.39 17.11
CA GLU A 224 -12.43 4.95 18.04
C GLU A 224 -12.55 5.93 19.21
N ASP A 225 -11.45 6.29 19.87
CA ASP A 225 -11.40 7.26 20.97
C ASP A 225 -11.98 8.62 20.54
N ASN A 226 -11.60 9.13 19.36
CA ASN A 226 -12.14 10.38 18.83
C ASN A 226 -13.64 10.26 18.50
N ARG A 227 -14.08 9.10 18.00
CA ARG A 227 -15.50 8.86 17.72
C ARG A 227 -16.31 8.78 19.00
N GLU A 228 -15.77 8.15 20.04
CA GLU A 228 -16.39 8.06 21.36
C GLU A 228 -16.48 9.45 22.00
N ALA A 229 -15.42 10.25 21.93
CA ALA A 229 -15.42 11.65 22.39
C ALA A 229 -16.46 12.51 21.65
N ASP A 230 -16.58 12.37 20.31
CA ASP A 230 -17.60 13.07 19.52
C ASP A 230 -19.04 12.66 19.93
N ILE A 231 -19.24 11.38 20.30
CA ILE A 231 -20.53 10.86 20.75
C ILE A 231 -20.85 11.36 22.16
N GLU A 232 -19.87 11.39 23.05
CA GLU A 232 -19.99 11.88 24.43
C GLU A 232 -20.29 13.37 24.43
N GLU A 233 -19.57 14.19 23.64
CA GLU A 233 -19.86 15.61 23.46
C GLU A 233 -21.29 15.82 22.90
N ALA A 234 -21.73 15.00 21.94
CA ALA A 234 -23.08 15.07 21.39
C ALA A 234 -24.19 14.61 22.36
N LEU A 235 -23.85 13.81 23.38
CA LEU A 235 -24.73 13.39 24.47
C LEU A 235 -24.79 14.47 25.56
N GLU A 236 -23.64 15.01 25.97
CA GLU A 236 -23.56 16.11 26.94
C GLU A 236 -24.27 17.36 26.43
N GLN A 237 -24.18 17.68 25.14
CA GLN A 237 -24.87 18.82 24.55
C GLN A 237 -26.41 18.65 24.47
N LYS A 238 -26.92 17.43 24.68
CA LYS A 238 -28.37 17.15 24.81
C LYS A 238 -28.88 17.23 26.24
N LEU A 239 -28.00 17.19 27.25
CA LEU A 239 -28.40 17.24 28.66
C LEU A 239 -28.73 18.63 29.26
N PRO A 240 -28.38 19.81 28.70
CA PRO A 240 -28.68 21.07 29.36
C PRO A 240 -30.01 21.63 28.84
N THR A 241 -31.12 20.92 29.03
CA THR A 241 -32.49 21.52 28.99
C THR A 241 -33.61 20.62 29.55
N GLU A 242 -33.35 19.71 30.50
CA GLU A 242 -34.44 19.01 31.21
C GLU A 242 -34.51 19.29 32.72
N GLU A 243 -33.55 19.98 33.32
CA GLU A 243 -33.65 20.37 34.74
C GLU A 243 -34.36 21.71 34.99
N GLU A 244 -34.63 22.51 33.96
CA GLU A 244 -35.40 23.76 34.08
C GLU A 244 -36.85 23.61 33.60
N ASN A 245 -37.55 22.58 34.09
CA ASN A 245 -39.02 22.58 34.04
C ASN A 245 -39.64 21.84 35.23
N LYS A 246 -39.24 22.25 36.44
CA LYS A 246 -40.06 22.06 37.64
C LYS A 246 -40.78 23.36 37.96
N ASN A 247 -41.81 23.69 37.18
CA ASN A 247 -42.97 24.40 37.72
C ASN A 247 -44.19 24.33 36.79
N CYS A 248 -45.34 24.04 37.41
CA CYS A 248 -46.73 24.05 36.93
C CYS A 248 -47.35 22.74 36.36
N PRO A 249 -48.68 22.56 36.57
CA PRO A 249 -49.28 21.39 37.25
C PRO A 249 -49.90 20.36 36.27
N PRO A 250 -50.50 19.24 36.73
CA PRO A 250 -50.76 18.11 35.86
C PRO A 250 -52.00 18.35 35.00
N ASN A 251 -51.89 18.16 33.68
CA ASN A 251 -53.06 17.94 32.86
C ASN A 251 -52.80 17.03 31.65
N ARG A 252 -53.51 15.91 31.69
CA ARG A 252 -54.07 15.06 30.61
C ARG A 252 -53.31 14.87 29.29
N ALA A 253 -53.00 13.60 29.06
CA ALA A 253 -52.61 12.91 27.84
C ALA A 253 -53.00 13.53 26.47
N THR A 254 -52.03 13.59 25.55
CA THR A 254 -52.21 13.25 24.12
C THR A 254 -50.84 13.01 23.44
N ARG A 255 -50.67 11.87 22.75
CA ARG A 255 -49.46 11.52 21.97
C ARG A 255 -49.38 12.35 20.67
N PRO A 256 -48.20 12.82 20.22
CA PRO A 256 -48.06 13.40 18.88
C PRO A 256 -47.65 12.34 17.82
N PRO A 257 -47.91 12.58 16.52
CA PRO A 257 -47.79 11.59 15.46
C PRO A 257 -46.36 11.44 14.91
N LYS A 258 -46.05 10.22 14.41
CA LYS A 258 -44.73 9.76 13.92
C LYS A 258 -44.14 10.51 12.70
N SER A 259 -44.83 11.49 12.12
CA SER A 259 -44.41 12.19 10.89
C SER A 259 -43.42 13.34 11.10
N SER A 260 -43.23 13.82 12.34
CA SER A 260 -42.33 14.95 12.64
C SER A 260 -40.86 14.56 12.83
N LEU A 261 -40.57 13.29 13.14
CA LEU A 261 -39.21 12.80 13.38
C LEU A 261 -38.36 12.74 12.11
N THR A 262 -38.95 12.40 10.96
CA THR A 262 -38.25 12.26 9.68
C THR A 262 -37.84 13.61 9.10
N LEU A 263 -38.65 14.67 9.28
CA LEU A 263 -38.30 16.02 8.85
C LEU A 263 -37.20 16.65 9.72
N ARG A 264 -37.20 16.36 11.03
CA ARG A 264 -36.18 16.84 11.98
C ARG A 264 -34.83 16.17 11.75
N ARG A 265 -34.82 14.86 11.41
CA ARG A 265 -33.61 14.10 11.04
C ARG A 265 -32.97 14.61 9.76
N LYS A 266 -33.76 14.96 8.74
CA LYS A 266 -33.24 15.56 7.48
C LYS A 266 -32.62 16.95 7.69
N ARG A 267 -33.19 17.79 8.55
CA ARG A 267 -32.62 19.12 8.87
C ARG A 267 -31.30 19.04 9.66
N LEU A 268 -31.13 18.04 10.53
CA LEU A 268 -29.90 17.84 11.29
C LEU A 268 -28.75 17.35 10.40
N ILE A 269 -29.02 16.45 9.46
CA ILE A 269 -28.02 15.94 8.49
C ILE A 269 -27.59 17.04 7.51
N SER A 270 -28.52 17.89 7.06
CA SER A 270 -28.20 19.03 6.21
C SER A 270 -27.31 20.05 6.93
N LYS A 271 -27.54 20.32 8.21
CA LYS A 271 -26.72 21.26 9.00
C LYS A 271 -25.32 20.71 9.32
N SER A 272 -25.15 19.39 9.52
CA SER A 272 -23.83 18.81 9.77
C SER A 272 -22.95 18.83 8.50
N LEU A 273 -23.52 18.50 7.34
CA LEU A 273 -22.82 18.58 6.04
C LEU A 273 -22.40 20.01 5.69
N GLN A 274 -23.23 21.01 6.01
CA GLN A 274 -22.92 22.41 5.75
C GLN A 274 -21.83 22.97 6.69
N ARG A 275 -21.72 22.44 7.92
CA ARG A 275 -20.62 22.78 8.86
C ARG A 275 -19.29 22.12 8.49
N GLN A 276 -19.30 20.87 8.00
CA GLN A 276 -18.08 20.21 7.49
C GLN A 276 -17.52 20.90 6.24
N SER A 277 -18.40 21.35 5.32
CA SER A 277 -18.02 22.14 4.15
C SER A 277 -17.36 23.48 4.51
N ALA A 278 -17.83 24.14 5.58
CA ALA A 278 -17.27 25.40 6.05
C ALA A 278 -15.93 25.24 6.79
N SER A 279 -15.71 24.11 7.46
CA SER A 279 -14.45 23.80 8.16
C SER A 279 -13.31 23.51 7.17
N LEU A 280 -13.59 22.77 6.09
CA LEU A 280 -12.62 22.45 5.03
C LEU A 280 -12.13 23.68 4.26
N LYS A 281 -12.91 24.77 4.19
CA LYS A 281 -12.49 26.03 3.55
C LYS A 281 -11.58 26.91 4.41
N ARG A 282 -11.40 26.63 5.71
CA ARG A 282 -10.58 27.46 6.63
C ARG A 282 -9.16 26.96 6.85
N PHE A 283 -8.76 25.84 6.25
CA PHE A 283 -7.46 25.20 6.52
C PHE A 283 -6.21 25.63 5.70
N PRO A 284 -6.18 26.59 4.75
CA PRO A 284 -4.92 26.87 4.05
C PRO A 284 -3.90 27.72 4.85
N ASN A 285 -4.29 28.41 5.94
CA ASN A 285 -3.49 29.54 6.44
C ASN A 285 -2.69 29.34 7.75
N ARG A 286 -2.47 28.10 8.23
CA ARG A 286 -1.77 27.88 9.52
C ARG A 286 -0.46 27.08 9.49
N LEU A 287 0.14 26.81 8.33
CA LEU A 287 1.45 26.12 8.25
C LEU A 287 2.63 27.00 7.83
N ALA A 288 2.44 28.30 7.62
CA ALA A 288 3.53 29.25 7.37
C ALA A 288 3.96 30.00 8.64
N LYS A 289 4.48 29.29 9.65
CA LYS A 289 5.32 29.85 10.72
C LYS A 289 5.77 28.75 11.68
N ARG A 290 6.98 28.23 11.47
CA ARG A 290 7.95 27.80 12.50
C ARG A 290 9.16 27.13 11.83
N SER A 291 10.13 27.96 11.45
CA SER A 291 11.55 27.58 11.52
C SER A 291 12.04 27.72 12.96
N PRO A 292 13.04 26.91 13.35
CA PRO A 292 14.25 27.47 13.97
C PRO A 292 15.50 26.76 13.38
N THR A 293 16.59 27.43 12.94
CA THR A 293 17.74 27.89 13.76
C THR A 293 17.98 26.99 14.97
N VAL A 294 18.93 26.06 14.95
CA VAL A 294 20.40 26.16 14.83
C VAL A 294 20.92 24.84 14.27
#